data_AF-A0A8K0JD78-F1
#
_entry.id   AF-A0A8K0JD78-F1
#
_cell.length_a   1.000
_cell.length_b   1.000
_cell.length_c   1.000
_cell.angle_alpha   90.00
_cell.angle_beta   90.00
_cell.angle_gamma   90.00
#
_symmetry.space_group_name_H-M   'P 1'
#
loop_
_entity.id
_entity.type
_entity.pdbx_description
1 polymer ?
#
loop_
_entity_poly.entity_id
_entity_poly.type
_entity_poly.pdbx_seq_one_letter_code
_entity_poly.pdbx_strand_id
1 'polypeptide(L)' 'MSHPASQATSGDDFTAFYLQQLTQELSNDVDQVRAAEDFKADSVPFLVHALRQGSSQLSPNVEAVAAGDASTAS' A
#
# COMPACT_ATOMS: atom_id res chain seq x y z
N MET A 1 -28.37 28.83 10.05
CA MET A 1 -27.47 28.37 8.98
C MET A 1 -26.95 27.00 9.41
N SER A 2 -27.41 25.94 8.76
CA SER A 2 -26.97 24.57 9.09
C SER A 2 -25.68 24.30 8.34
N HIS A 3 -24.60 24.02 9.06
CA HIS A 3 -23.36 23.52 8.45
C HIS A 3 -23.61 22.12 7.89
N PRO A 4 -23.13 21.78 6.67
CA PRO A 4 -23.17 20.41 6.22
C PRO A 4 -22.24 19.58 7.11
N ALA A 5 -22.77 18.49 7.66
CA ALA A 5 -21.99 17.51 8.40
C ALA A 5 -20.80 17.07 7.53
N SER A 6 -19.59 17.13 8.09
CA SER A 6 -18.41 16.54 7.47
C SER A 6 -18.75 15.10 7.09
N GLN A 7 -18.75 14.82 5.80
CA GLN A 7 -19.00 13.50 5.26
C GLN A 7 -17.82 12.64 5.68
N ALA A 8 -18.00 11.86 6.76
CA ALA A 8 -17.04 10.86 7.16
C ALA A 8 -16.89 9.90 5.98
N THR A 9 -15.68 9.84 5.41
CA THR A 9 -15.33 8.84 4.41
C THR A 9 -15.48 7.47 5.07
N SER A 10 -16.25 6.58 4.47
CA SER A 10 -16.42 5.23 5.00
C SER A 10 -15.05 4.51 5.02
N GLY A 11 -14.86 3.53 5.91
CA GLY A 11 -13.60 2.76 5.98
C GLY A 11 -13.20 2.13 4.64
N ASP A 12 -14.18 1.77 3.81
CA ASP A 12 -13.98 1.24 2.46
C ASP A 12 -13.41 2.28 1.49
N ASP A 13 -13.94 3.50 1.51
CA ASP A 13 -13.46 4.61 0.66
C ASP A 13 -12.01 4.98 1.04
N PHE A 14 -11.72 5.00 2.34
CA PHE A 14 -10.37 5.22 2.84
C PHE A 14 -9.40 4.11 2.41
N THR A 15 -9.81 2.85 2.52
CA THR A 15 -8.98 1.69 2.13
C THR A 15 -8.70 1.69 0.63
N ALA A 16 -9.72 1.95 -0.20
CA ALA A 16 -9.57 2.03 -1.65
C ALA A 16 -8.60 3.15 -2.07
N PHE A 17 -8.76 4.34 -1.49
CA PHE A 17 -7.85 5.46 -1.72
C PHE A 17 -6.41 5.13 -1.30
N TYR A 18 -6.24 4.54 -0.12
CA TYR A 18 -4.91 4.20 0.40
C TYR A 18 -4.19 3.16 -0.47
N LEU A 19 -4.90 2.11 -0.91
CA LEU A 19 -4.34 1.10 -1.82
C LEU A 19 -3.97 1.69 -3.17
N GLN A 20 -4.79 2.58 -3.71
CA GLN A 20 -4.51 3.28 -4.96
C GLN A 20 -3.23 4.13 -4.83
N GLN A 21 -3.14 4.94 -3.77
CA GLN A 21 -1.98 5.80 -3.55
C GLN A 21 -0.71 4.96 -3.36
N LEU A 22 -0.77 3.91 -2.53
CA LEU A 22 0.37 3.03 -2.28
C LEU A 22 0.89 2.37 -3.56
N THR A 23 -0.02 1.93 -4.44
CA THR A 23 0.35 1.32 -5.72
C THR A 23 0.98 2.34 -6.67
N GLN A 24 0.49 3.59 -6.64
CA GLN A 24 1.07 4.68 -7.41
C GLN A 24 2.49 5.02 -6.95
N GLU A 25 2.72 5.15 -5.63
CA GLU A 25 4.05 5.40 -5.08
C GLU A 25 5.02 4.26 -5.40
N LEU A 26 4.58 3.00 -5.22
CA LEU A 26 5.40 1.84 -5.58
C LEU A 26 5.82 1.86 -7.06
N SER A 27 4.89 2.23 -7.95
CA SER A 27 5.19 2.32 -9.38
C SER A 27 6.21 3.41 -9.67
N ASN A 28 6.05 4.59 -9.05
CA ASN A 28 6.98 5.70 -9.18
C ASN A 28 8.38 5.33 -8.66
N ASP A 29 8.47 4.65 -7.53
CA ASP A 29 9.74 4.21 -6.93
C ASP A 29 10.47 3.20 -7.83
N VAL A 30 9.74 2.24 -8.42
CA VAL A 30 10.31 1.28 -9.37
C VAL A 30 10.84 1.99 -10.62
N ASP A 31 10.12 2.97 -11.14
CA ASP A 31 10.56 3.76 -12.29
C ASP A 31 11.82 4.57 -11.95
N GLN A 32 11.89 5.17 -10.76
CA GLN A 32 13.07 5.89 -10.29
C GLN A 32 14.29 4.97 -10.15
N VAL A 33 14.13 3.80 -9.53
CA VAL A 33 15.20 2.80 -9.39
C VAL A 33 15.72 2.38 -10.77
N ARG A 34 14.83 2.20 -11.74
CA ARG A 34 15.22 1.81 -13.10
C ARG A 34 15.90 2.94 -13.87
N ALA A 35 15.55 4.19 -13.58
CA ALA A 35 16.14 5.37 -14.21
C ALA A 35 17.50 5.78 -13.61
N ALA A 36 17.92 5.17 -12.50
CA ALA A 36 19.19 5.45 -11.86
C ALA A 36 20.38 5.13 -12.79
N GLU A 37 21.42 5.97 -12.73
CA GLU A 37 22.59 5.89 -13.62
C GLU A 37 23.39 4.59 -13.50
N ASP A 38 23.31 3.95 -12.33
CA ASP A 38 23.99 2.72 -11.97
C ASP A 38 23.12 1.48 -12.14
N PHE A 39 21.85 1.63 -12.55
CA PHE A 39 20.96 0.51 -12.84
C PHE A 39 21.41 -0.23 -14.11
N LYS A 40 21.73 -1.52 -13.97
CA LYS A 40 22.24 -2.37 -15.05
C LYS A 40 21.38 -3.62 -15.20
N ALA A 41 21.60 -4.38 -16.27
CA ALA A 41 20.85 -5.62 -16.53
C ALA A 41 20.96 -6.60 -15.34
N ASP A 42 22.12 -6.62 -14.71
CA ASP A 42 22.51 -7.39 -13.53
C ASP A 42 21.93 -6.85 -12.21
N SER A 43 21.32 -5.65 -12.21
CA SER A 43 20.55 -5.12 -11.07
C SER A 43 19.15 -5.75 -10.96
N VAL A 44 18.59 -6.30 -12.05
CA VAL A 44 17.22 -6.84 -12.08
C VAL A 44 17.01 -7.98 -11.07
N PRO A 45 17.89 -8.99 -10.96
CA PRO A 45 17.72 -10.04 -9.95
C PRO A 45 17.70 -9.51 -8.52
N PHE A 46 18.49 -8.47 -8.24
CA PHE A 46 18.52 -7.83 -6.92
C PHE A 46 17.22 -7.07 -6.62
N LEU A 47 16.72 -6.30 -7.59
CA LEU A 47 15.42 -5.62 -7.49
C LEU A 47 14.29 -6.63 -7.25
N VAL A 48 14.25 -7.73 -8.01
CA VAL A 48 13.26 -8.80 -7.83
C VAL A 48 13.36 -9.43 -6.44
N HIS A 49 14.58 -9.65 -5.94
CA HIS A 49 14.79 -10.20 -4.60
C HIS A 49 14.26 -9.25 -3.51
N ALA A 50 14.60 -7.96 -3.59
CA ALA A 50 14.14 -6.94 -2.65
C ALA A 50 12.60 -6.81 -2.63
N LEU A 51 11.96 -6.79 -3.80
CA LEU A 51 10.49 -6.75 -3.91
C LEU A 51 9.83 -7.98 -3.27
N ARG A 52 10.38 -9.19 -3.52
CA ARG A 52 9.89 -10.43 -2.90
C ARG A 52 10.08 -10.42 -1.38
N GLN A 53 11.24 -9.94 -0.90
CA GLN A 53 11.52 -9.82 0.52
C GLN A 53 10.55 -8.83 1.19
N GLY A 54 10.28 -7.68 0.57
CA GLY A 54 9.29 -6.71 1.06
C GLY A 54 7.88 -7.31 1.15
N SER A 55 7.43 -8.01 0.11
CA SER A 55 6.11 -8.67 0.11
C SER A 55 5.96 -9.73 1.21
N SER A 56 7.00 -10.52 1.46
CA SER A 56 6.99 -11.52 2.54
C SER A 56 6.87 -10.90 3.94
N GLN A 57 7.40 -9.68 4.13
CA GLN A 57 7.33 -8.95 5.40
C GLN A 57 5.97 -8.30 5.65
N LEU A 58 5.15 -8.10 4.61
CA LEU A 58 3.79 -7.57 4.72
C LEU A 58 2.76 -8.64 5.12
N SER A 59 3.02 -9.90 4.75
CA SER A 59 2.11 -11.03 4.94
C SER A 59 1.69 -11.36 6.40
N PRO A 60 2.44 -11.02 7.47
CA PRO A 60 1.97 -11.24 8.84
C PRO A 60 1.14 -10.09 9.46
N ASN A 61 1.03 -8.91 8.83
CA ASN A 61 0.42 -7.72 9.46
C ASN A 61 -0.85 -7.19 8.79
N VAL A 62 -1.15 -7.59 7.55
CA VAL A 62 -2.33 -7.09 6.83
C VAL A 62 -3.64 -7.74 7.33
N GLU A 63 -3.57 -8.98 7.82
CA GLU A 63 -4.76 -9.73 8.26
C GLU A 63 -5.33 -9.22 9.60
N ALA A 64 -4.52 -8.57 10.43
CA ALA A 64 -4.94 -8.04 11.74
C ALA A 64 -5.83 -6.79 11.64
N VAL A 65 -5.74 -6.03 10.54
CA VAL A 65 -6.57 -4.83 10.34
C VAL A 65 -7.96 -5.20 9.80
N ALA A 66 -8.07 -6.26 9.01
CA ALA A 66 -9.34 -6.70 8.42
C ALA A 66 -10.24 -7.48 9.40
N ALA A 67 -9.68 -8.10 10.45
CA ALA A 67 -10.42 -8.94 11.39
C ALA A 67 -10.96 -8.20 12.64
N GLY A 68 -10.73 -6.88 12.77
CA GLY A 68 -10.95 -6.14 14.01
C GLY A 68 -12.33 -5.53 14.25
N ASP A 69 -13.25 -5.50 13.28
CA ASP A 69 -14.50 -4.69 13.39
C ASP A 69 -15.81 -5.49 13.40
N ALA A 70 -15.75 -6.83 13.51
CA ALA A 70 -16.96 -7.68 13.43
C ALA A 70 -17.46 -8.25 14.77
N SER A 71 -17.02 -7.75 15.93
CA SER A 71 -17.36 -8.38 17.21
C SER A 71 -17.56 -7.42 18.39
N THR A 72 -18.55 -6.52 18.32
CA THR A 72 -19.25 -6.02 19.54
C THR A 72 -20.71 -5.67 19.23
N ALA A 73 -21.57 -6.68 19.18
CA ALA A 73 -23.00 -6.52 19.44
C ALA A 73 -23.53 -7.81 20.10
N SER A 74 -23.67 -7.79 21.42
CA SER A 74 -24.45 -8.74 22.21
C SER A 74 -24.99 -8.02 23.44
#